data_AF-A0A241WJ51-F1
#
_entry.id   AF-A0A241WJ51-F1
#
_cell.length_a   1.000
_cell.length_b   1.000
_cell.length_c   1.000
_cell.angle_alpha   90.00
_cell.angle_beta   90.00
_cell.angle_gamma   90.00
#
_symmetry.space_group_name_H-M   'P 1'
#
loop_
_entity.id
_entity.type
_entity.pdbx_description
1 polymer ?
#
loop_
_entity_poly.entity_id
_entity_poly.type
_entity_poly.pdbx_seq_one_letter_code
_entity_poly.pdbx_strand_id
1 'polypeptide(L)'
;MNSPIKRLYTVGTKGKAKGVTFEAKKNSLEKFVLNIKKVADSESAEVKPSNKIMVDTLEEAYALLKQEGYSLNMASKDGQRTLCELSKIKVEYF
;
A
#
# COMPACT_ATOMS: atom_id res chain seq x y z
N MET A 1 -18.14 -1.50 -17.46
CA MET A 1 -17.86 -0.99 -16.09
C MET A 1 -17.10 -2.08 -15.36
N ASN A 2 -15.95 -1.79 -14.77
CA ASN A 2 -15.27 -2.76 -13.91
C ASN A 2 -16.00 -2.84 -12.57
N SER A 3 -16.17 -4.04 -12.01
CA SER A 3 -16.67 -4.22 -10.65
C SER A 3 -15.82 -3.41 -9.65
N PRO A 4 -16.42 -2.85 -8.59
CA PRO A 4 -15.67 -2.15 -7.54
C PRO A 4 -14.70 -3.09 -6.83
N ILE A 5 -13.58 -2.55 -6.34
CA ILE A 5 -12.58 -3.32 -5.60
C ILE A 5 -13.11 -3.57 -4.18
N LYS A 6 -13.22 -4.85 -3.83
CA LYS A 6 -13.62 -5.29 -2.50
C LYS A 6 -12.45 -5.26 -1.52
N ARG A 7 -11.27 -5.74 -1.94
CA ARG A 7 -10.05 -5.69 -1.14
C ARG A 7 -8.78 -5.76 -1.98
N LEU A 8 -7.73 -5.13 -1.45
CA LEU A 8 -6.35 -5.29 -1.89
C LEU A 8 -5.60 -6.02 -0.77
N TYR A 9 -5.05 -7.19 -1.07
CA TYR A 9 -4.40 -8.03 -0.05
C TYR A 9 -3.16 -8.73 -0.56
N THR A 10 -2.30 -9.17 0.35
CA THR A 10 -1.18 -10.06 0.07
C THR A 10 -1.06 -11.12 1.17
N VAL A 11 -0.33 -12.20 0.89
CA VAL A 11 -0.05 -13.25 1.86
C VAL A 11 1.46 -13.37 2.01
N GLY A 12 1.95 -13.21 3.24
CA GLY A 12 3.37 -13.37 3.51
C GLY A 12 3.82 -14.82 3.25
N THR A 13 5.03 -14.98 2.71
CA THR A 13 5.52 -16.29 2.22
C THR A 13 6.65 -16.89 3.05
N LYS A 14 7.24 -16.11 3.98
CA LYS A 14 8.44 -16.51 4.74
C LYS A 14 8.41 -16.00 6.19
N GLY A 15 9.18 -16.66 7.04
CA GLY A 15 9.37 -16.28 8.44
C GLY A 15 8.05 -16.19 9.23
N LYS A 16 7.99 -15.24 10.17
CA LYS A 16 6.80 -14.97 11.01
C LYS A 16 5.58 -14.46 10.21
N ALA A 17 5.79 -14.02 8.99
CA ALA A 17 4.73 -13.54 8.10
C ALA A 17 4.14 -14.66 7.22
N LYS A 18 4.69 -15.89 7.25
CA LYS A 18 4.23 -16.98 6.38
C LYS A 18 2.77 -17.33 6.67
N GLY A 19 1.92 -17.26 5.64
CA GLY A 19 0.48 -17.51 5.75
C GLY A 19 -0.33 -16.35 6.33
N VAL A 20 0.33 -15.28 6.82
CA VAL A 20 -0.34 -14.09 7.35
C VAL A 20 -0.87 -13.27 6.17
N THR A 21 -2.16 -12.95 6.22
CA THR A 21 -2.77 -12.02 5.27
C THR A 21 -2.56 -10.58 5.73
N PHE A 22 -2.08 -9.75 4.82
CA PHE A 22 -2.00 -8.31 4.99
C PHE A 22 -2.96 -7.66 4.02
N GLU A 23 -3.77 -6.73 4.51
CA GLU A 23 -4.81 -6.07 3.74
C GLU A 23 -4.63 -4.55 3.79
N ALA A 24 -5.02 -3.87 2.72
CA ALA A 24 -5.09 -2.43 2.70
C ALA A 24 -6.03 -1.94 3.80
N LYS A 25 -5.52 -1.08 4.69
CA LYS A 25 -6.28 -0.57 5.82
C LYS A 25 -6.21 0.95 5.85
N LYS A 26 -7.35 1.57 6.13
CA LYS A 26 -7.43 2.99 6.40
C LYS A 26 -6.63 3.36 7.66
N ASN A 27 -6.00 4.52 7.63
CA ASN A 27 -5.33 5.09 8.80
C ASN A 27 -6.35 5.75 9.75
N SER A 28 -5.87 6.40 10.82
CA SER A 28 -6.71 7.15 11.76
C SER A 28 -7.43 8.36 11.16
N LEU A 29 -7.12 8.74 9.92
CA LEU A 29 -7.79 9.79 9.15
C LEU A 29 -8.76 9.21 8.11
N GLU A 30 -9.08 7.91 8.20
CA GLU A 30 -9.96 7.21 7.26
C GLU A 30 -9.46 7.18 5.80
N LYS A 31 -8.14 7.32 5.59
CA LYS A 31 -7.49 7.28 4.26
C LYS A 31 -6.62 6.04 4.08
N PHE A 32 -6.56 5.50 2.87
CA PHE A 32 -5.52 4.56 2.46
C PHE A 32 -4.21 5.32 2.23
N VAL A 33 -3.09 4.72 2.62
CA VAL A 33 -1.79 5.40 2.60
C VAL A 33 -0.82 4.65 1.70
N LEU A 34 -0.33 5.32 0.67
CA LEU A 34 0.75 4.86 -0.18
C LEU A 34 2.04 5.58 0.19
N ASN A 35 3.17 4.90 0.02
CA ASN A 35 4.50 5.47 0.15
C ASN A 35 5.13 5.58 -1.23
N ILE A 36 5.75 6.72 -1.49
CA ILE A 36 6.50 7.01 -2.70
C ILE A 36 7.94 6.53 -2.48
N LYS A 37 8.42 5.62 -3.34
CA LYS A 37 9.85 5.31 -3.46
C LYS A 37 10.50 6.52 -4.13
N LYS A 38 11.23 7.32 -3.36
CA LYS A 38 12.11 8.33 -3.95
C LYS A 38 13.24 7.59 -4.69
N VAL A 39 13.47 7.91 -5.96
CA VAL A 39 14.79 7.70 -6.56
C VAL A 39 15.73 8.61 -5.78
N ALA A 40 16.81 8.07 -5.24
CA ALA A 40 17.77 8.84 -4.48
C ALA A 40 18.56 9.75 -5.44
N ASP A 41 17.99 10.88 -5.82
CA ASP A 41 18.81 12.01 -6.26
C ASP A 41 19.45 12.62 -5.02
N SER A 42 20.77 12.54 -4.99
CA SER A 42 21.64 13.16 -4.02
C SER A 42 21.35 14.66 -3.90
N GLU A 43 21.67 15.20 -2.73
CA GLU A 43 21.64 16.63 -2.39
C GLU A 43 20.24 17.19 -2.04
N SER A 44 19.91 17.14 -0.75
CA SER A 44 19.84 18.37 0.06
C SER A 44 19.17 18.07 1.40
N ALA A 45 19.75 18.59 2.48
CA ALA A 45 19.25 18.48 3.84
C ALA A 45 18.16 19.53 4.08
N GLU A 46 17.02 19.40 3.42
CA GLU A 46 15.86 20.26 3.65
C GLU A 46 14.61 19.41 3.93
N VAL A 47 13.84 19.88 4.91
CA VAL A 47 12.63 19.28 5.52
C VAL A 47 11.98 18.20 4.65
N LYS A 48 12.10 16.93 5.06
CA LYS A 48 11.53 15.77 4.35
C LYS A 48 10.06 16.03 4.01
N PRO A 49 9.67 16.24 2.74
CA PRO A 49 8.27 16.17 2.38
C PRO A 49 7.80 14.76 2.76
N SER A 50 6.61 14.66 3.37
CA SER A 50 6.00 13.38 3.68
C SER A 50 5.88 12.59 2.37
N ASN A 51 6.73 11.59 2.16
CA ASN A 51 6.75 10.69 0.99
C ASN A 51 5.52 9.77 0.96
N LYS A 52 4.35 10.27 1.35
CA LYS A 52 3.12 9.51 1.52
C LYS A 52 1.99 10.21 0.80
N ILE A 53 1.23 9.44 0.03
CA ILE A 53 -0.03 9.88 -0.57
C ILE A 53 -1.16 9.24 0.20
N MET A 54 -2.17 10.03 0.54
CA MET A 54 -3.40 9.56 1.18
C MET A 54 -4.54 9.64 0.17
N VAL A 55 -5.30 8.56 0.05
CA VAL A 55 -6.44 8.45 -0.87
C VAL A 55 -7.65 7.88 -0.16
N ASP A 56 -8.84 8.13 -0.70
CA ASP A 56 -10.11 7.78 -0.05
C ASP A 56 -10.55 6.36 -0.37
N THR A 57 -10.22 5.89 -1.57
CA THR A 57 -10.76 4.66 -2.15
C THR A 57 -9.68 3.63 -2.48
N LEU A 58 -10.08 2.35 -2.56
CA LEU A 58 -9.19 1.28 -3.02
C LEU A 58 -8.87 1.42 -4.51
N GLU A 59 -9.78 2.01 -5.28
CA GLU A 59 -9.64 2.31 -6.70
C GLU A 59 -8.51 3.32 -6.93
N GLU A 60 -8.51 4.44 -6.20
CA GLU A 60 -7.43 5.43 -6.24
C GLU A 60 -6.11 4.82 -5.79
N ALA A 61 -6.12 4.04 -4.71
CA ALA A 61 -4.92 3.36 -4.23
C ALA A 61 -4.36 2.39 -5.28
N TYR A 62 -5.24 1.63 -5.93
CA TYR A 62 -4.86 0.69 -6.97
C TYR A 62 -4.37 1.42 -8.24
N ALA A 63 -4.98 2.54 -8.60
CA ALA A 63 -4.53 3.37 -9.73
C ALA A 63 -3.13 3.93 -9.50
N LEU A 64 -2.82 4.40 -8.28
CA LEU A 64 -1.47 4.85 -7.93
C LEU A 64 -0.47 3.69 -7.87
N LEU A 65 -0.87 2.52 -7.37
CA LEU A 65 0.00 1.32 -7.37
C LEU A 65 0.38 0.85 -8.77
N LYS A 66 -0.46 1.12 -9.79
CA LYS A 66 -0.12 0.87 -11.20
C LYS A 66 0.99 1.76 -11.73
N GLN A 67 1.23 2.89 -11.07
CA GLN A 67 2.38 3.73 -11.37
C GLN A 67 3.61 3.14 -10.66
N GLU A 68 4.76 3.20 -11.33
CA GLU A 68 6.00 2.79 -10.72
C GLU A 68 6.35 3.71 -9.54
N GLY A 69 7.04 3.15 -8.54
CA GLY A 69 7.48 3.91 -7.38
C GLY A 69 6.46 4.04 -6.25
N TYR A 70 5.31 3.37 -6.30
CA TYR A 70 4.36 3.36 -5.18
C TYR A 70 4.33 2.02 -4.44
N SER A 71 4.17 2.09 -3.12
CA SER A 71 3.93 0.93 -2.26
C SER A 71 2.81 1.21 -1.26
N LEU A 72 1.87 0.29 -1.11
CA LEU A 72 0.71 0.45 -0.25
C LEU A 72 1.03 0.00 1.17
N ASN A 73 0.61 0.79 2.16
CA ASN A 73 0.61 0.35 3.55
C ASN A 73 -0.50 -0.68 3.76
N MET A 74 -0.11 -1.87 4.21
CA MET A 74 -1.02 -2.95 4.52
C MET A 74 -0.82 -3.41 5.96
N ALA A 75 -1.87 -3.95 6.56
CA ALA A 75 -1.84 -4.44 7.93
C ALA A 75 -2.45 -5.84 8.03
N SER A 76 -1.90 -6.66 8.91
CA SER A 76 -2.53 -7.91 9.32
C SER A 76 -3.55 -7.66 10.44
N LYS A 77 -4.38 -8.66 10.73
CA LYS A 77 -5.33 -8.64 11.86
C LYS A 77 -4.63 -8.42 13.21
N ASP A 78 -3.42 -8.93 13.35
CA ASP A 78 -2.61 -8.83 14.58
C ASP A 78 -1.81 -7.52 14.67
N GLY A 79 -2.06 -6.56 13.78
CA GLY A 79 -1.41 -5.24 13.79
C GLY A 79 0.00 -5.22 13.16
N GLN A 80 0.49 -6.33 12.62
CA GLN A 80 1.72 -6.31 11.83
C GLN A 80 1.51 -5.48 10.57
N ARG A 81 2.53 -4.73 10.14
CA ARG A 81 2.44 -3.83 8.98
C ARG A 81 3.44 -4.24 7.92
N THR A 82 3.09 -4.02 6.67
CA THR A 82 3.99 -4.22 5.53
C THR A 82 3.76 -3.19 4.45
N LEU A 83 4.78 -2.99 3.62
CA LEU A 83 4.71 -2.21 2.38
C LEU A 83 4.67 -3.18 1.21
N CYS A 84 3.70 -3.00 0.33
CA CYS A 84 3.56 -3.87 -0.83
C CYS A 84 3.43 -3.07 -2.12
N GLU A 85 4.25 -3.47 -3.08
CA GLU A 85 4.17 -3.03 -4.46
C GLU A 85 3.12 -3.85 -5.20
N LEU A 86 2.66 -3.33 -6.34
CA LEU A 86 1.63 -3.95 -7.16
C LEU A 86 1.90 -5.43 -7.47
N SER A 87 3.17 -5.79 -7.74
CA SER A 87 3.58 -7.16 -8.09
C SER A 87 3.26 -8.21 -7.01
N LYS A 88 3.04 -7.79 -5.76
CA LYS A 88 2.70 -8.68 -4.63
C LYS A 88 1.24 -8.58 -4.21
N ILE A 89 0.48 -7.66 -4.79
CA ILE A 89 -0.91 -7.39 -4.41
C ILE A 89 -1.85 -8.25 -5.24
N LYS A 90 -2.80 -8.88 -4.54
CA LYS A 90 -3.96 -9.53 -5.11
C LYS A 90 -5.15 -8.58 -4.97
N VAL A 91 -5.96 -8.53 -6.02
CA VAL A 91 -7.17 -7.70 -6.09
C VAL A 91 -8.38 -8.62 -6.08
N GLU A 92 -9.33 -8.34 -5.20
CA GLU A 92 -10.64 -8.99 -5.20
C GLU A 92 -11.70 -7.94 -5.52
N TYR A 93 -12.61 -8.30 -6.41
CA TYR A 93 -13.74 -7.49 -6.83
C TYR A 93 -15.05 -8.04 -6.23
N PHE A 94 -16.10 -7.22 -6.22
CA PHE A 94 -17.46 -7.67 -5.92
C PHE A 94 -18.09 -8.47 -7.07
#